data_AF-Q9F0L2-F1
#
_entry.id   AF-Q9F0L2-F1
#
_cell.length_a   1.000
_cell.length_b   1.000
_cell.length_c   1.000
_cell.angle_alpha   90.00
_cell.angle_beta   90.00
_cell.angle_gamma   90.00
#
_symmetry.space_group_name_H-M   'P 1'
#
loop_
_entity.id
_entity.type
_entity.pdbx_description
1 polymer ?
#
loop_
_entity_poly.entity_id
_entity_poly.type
_entity_poly.pdbx_seq_one_letter_code
_entity_poly.pdbx_strand_id
1 'polypeptide(L)'
;MDKQQIKDFVCDYHERTRSDVLIDDDINTDEFFSIADENSNEWMADDNIDDHIVKNHLEMIVDRVANDKEFYIFDSLIQGRSYQDISGVLDCSEQSVRFWYETLLDKIVEVIE
;
A
#
# COMPACT_ATOMS: atom_id res chain seq x y z
N MET A 1 -10.35 -3.41 11.99
CA MET A 1 -9.41 -2.28 12.08
C MET A 1 -10.23 -1.03 12.28
N ASP A 2 -9.83 -0.16 13.19
CA ASP A 2 -10.45 1.16 13.32
C ASP A 2 -9.80 2.19 12.36
N LYS A 3 -10.43 3.36 12.27
CA LYS A 3 -10.00 4.44 11.38
C LYS A 3 -8.56 4.91 11.63
N GLN A 4 -8.11 4.92 12.89
CA GLN A 4 -6.76 5.36 13.23
C GLN A 4 -5.73 4.31 12.83
N GLN A 5 -6.02 3.02 13.06
CA GLN A 5 -5.18 1.91 12.64
C GLN A 5 -4.94 1.90 11.12
N ILE A 6 -5.96 2.24 10.31
CA ILE A 6 -5.81 2.34 8.86
C ILE A 6 -4.91 3.53 8.49
N LYS A 7 -5.06 4.69 9.15
CA LYS A 7 -4.21 5.86 8.89
C LYS A 7 -2.74 5.59 9.21
N ASP A 8 -2.47 5.01 10.38
CA ASP A 8 -1.11 4.69 10.82
C ASP A 8 -0.47 3.67 9.87
N PHE A 9 -1.24 2.67 9.45
CA PHE A 9 -0.79 1.69 8.46
C PHE A 9 -0.44 2.34 7.11
N VAL A 10 -1.36 3.13 6.53
CA VAL A 10 -1.13 3.79 5.22
C VAL A 10 0.06 4.75 5.29
N CYS A 11 0.22 5.47 6.39
CA CYS A 11 1.33 6.40 6.61
C CYS A 11 2.68 5.66 6.61
N ASP A 12 2.77 4.55 7.33
CA ASP A 12 4.05 3.88 7.58
C ASP A 12 4.38 2.82 6.51
N TYR A 13 3.40 2.36 5.73
CA TYR A 13 3.56 1.25 4.79
C TYR A 13 4.73 1.45 3.83
N HIS A 14 4.84 2.63 3.22
CA HIS A 14 5.90 2.96 2.27
C HIS A 14 7.31 3.02 2.91
N GLU A 15 7.40 3.28 4.21
CA GLU A 15 8.68 3.26 4.94
C GLU A 15 9.09 1.83 5.29
N ARG A 16 8.11 0.99 5.63
CA ARG A 16 8.30 -0.42 6.02
C ARG A 16 8.52 -1.37 4.86
N THR A 17 8.07 -1.00 3.66
CA THR A 17 8.13 -1.85 2.45
C THR A 17 9.03 -1.29 1.36
N ARG A 18 9.74 -0.19 1.65
CA ARG A 18 10.93 0.20 0.87
C ARG A 18 11.99 -0.87 1.07
N SER A 19 12.00 -1.86 0.20
CA SER A 19 13.18 -2.72 0.04
C SER A 19 14.26 -1.88 -0.66
N ASP A 20 15.31 -1.53 0.09
CA ASP A 20 16.53 -0.94 -0.47
C ASP A 20 17.28 -1.92 -1.39
N VAL A 21 16.82 -3.17 -1.45
CA VAL A 21 17.41 -4.23 -2.25
C VAL A 21 16.53 -4.47 -3.48
N LEU A 22 16.70 -3.63 -4.49
CA LEU A 22 16.45 -4.07 -5.86
C LEU A 22 17.52 -5.12 -6.17
N ILE A 23 17.25 -6.37 -5.82
CA ILE A 23 18.00 -7.51 -6.32
C ILE A 23 17.68 -7.59 -7.82
N ASP A 24 18.43 -6.82 -8.61
CA ASP A 24 18.55 -7.01 -10.05
C ASP A 24 19.47 -8.22 -10.29
N ASP A 25 19.10 -9.36 -9.71
CA ASP A 25 19.72 -10.60 -10.09
C ASP A 25 19.10 -10.96 -11.43
N ASP A 26 19.97 -11.10 -12.43
CA ASP A 26 19.70 -11.62 -13.76
C ASP A 26 19.27 -13.10 -13.62
N ILE A 27 18.09 -13.31 -13.01
CA ILE A 27 17.57 -14.63 -12.70
C ILE A 27 17.18 -15.27 -14.03
N ASN A 28 18.02 -16.20 -14.46
CA ASN A 28 17.71 -17.06 -15.57
C ASN A 28 16.41 -17.83 -15.27
N THR A 29 15.48 -17.86 -16.23
CA THR A 29 14.20 -18.59 -16.08
C THR A 29 14.39 -20.05 -15.70
N ASP A 30 15.45 -20.70 -16.19
CA ASP A 30 15.78 -22.08 -15.83
C ASP A 30 16.24 -22.22 -14.37
N GLU A 31 16.85 -21.18 -13.81
CA GLU A 31 17.30 -21.12 -12.42
C GLU A 31 16.14 -20.77 -11.46
N PHE A 32 15.18 -19.96 -11.91
CA PHE A 32 13.95 -19.62 -11.17
C PHE A 32 13.08 -20.84 -10.82
N PHE A 33 12.94 -21.78 -11.76
CA PHE A 33 12.18 -23.03 -11.55
C PHE A 33 13.04 -24.17 -11.02
N SER A 34 14.35 -23.96 -10.88
CA SER A 34 15.23 -24.95 -10.27
C SER A 34 15.04 -24.92 -8.76
N ILE A 35 14.83 -26.09 -8.16
CA ILE A 35 14.86 -26.24 -6.70
C ILE A 35 16.33 -26.13 -6.30
N ALA A 36 16.77 -24.91 -5.95
CA ALA A 36 18.06 -24.70 -5.32
C ALA A 36 18.09 -25.47 -3.99
N ASP A 37 19.26 -26.03 -3.66
CA ASP A 37 19.53 -26.69 -2.38
C ASP A 37 19.14 -25.73 -1.23
N GLU A 38 18.47 -26.26 -0.20
CA GLU A 38 17.60 -25.60 0.79
C GLU A 38 18.28 -24.56 1.71
N ASN A 39 19.43 -24.02 1.34
CA ASN A 39 20.30 -23.22 2.22
C ASN A 39 20.42 -21.73 1.85
N SER A 40 19.67 -21.24 0.86
CA SER A 40 19.51 -19.80 0.58
C SER A 40 18.15 -19.31 1.06
N ASN A 41 17.94 -19.29 2.38
CA ASN A 41 16.79 -18.65 3.04
C ASN A 41 16.84 -17.11 2.98
N GLU A 42 17.51 -16.52 1.99
CA GLU A 42 17.70 -15.07 1.89
C GLU A 42 16.40 -14.35 1.49
N TRP A 43 15.48 -15.04 0.80
CA TRP A 43 14.11 -14.58 0.47
C TRP A 43 13.12 -14.71 1.63
N MET A 44 13.51 -15.34 2.74
CA MET A 44 12.70 -15.49 3.96
C MET A 44 13.11 -14.49 5.04
N ALA A 45 13.89 -13.46 4.68
CA ALA A 45 14.29 -12.39 5.58
C ALA A 45 13.13 -11.42 5.82
N ASP A 46 12.11 -11.84 6.59
CA ASP A 46 11.14 -10.96 7.27
C ASP A 46 10.60 -9.80 6.41
N ASP A 47 10.30 -10.06 5.13
CA ASP A 47 9.83 -9.06 4.16
C ASP A 47 8.36 -8.71 4.42
N ASN A 48 8.04 -8.24 5.64
CA ASN A 48 6.77 -7.62 6.03
C ASN A 48 5.52 -8.26 5.36
N ILE A 49 5.51 -9.61 5.29
CA ILE A 49 4.50 -10.37 4.55
C ILE A 49 3.10 -10.04 5.10
N ASP A 50 3.02 -9.84 6.41
CA ASP A 50 1.81 -9.40 7.11
C ASP A 50 1.35 -8.01 6.64
N ASP A 51 2.26 -7.05 6.44
CA ASP A 51 1.90 -5.72 5.91
C ASP A 51 1.43 -5.82 4.45
N HIS A 52 2.03 -6.68 3.62
CA HIS A 52 1.53 -6.92 2.25
C HIS A 52 0.13 -7.56 2.24
N ILE A 53 -0.16 -8.48 3.16
CA ILE A 53 -1.50 -9.06 3.32
C ILE A 53 -2.51 -7.98 3.73
N VAL A 54 -2.17 -7.14 4.70
CA VAL A 54 -3.05 -6.04 5.15
C VAL A 54 -3.28 -5.03 4.02
N LYS A 55 -2.23 -4.65 3.28
CA LYS A 55 -2.37 -3.78 2.10
C LYS A 55 -3.34 -4.38 1.08
N ASN A 56 -3.12 -5.62 0.66
CA ASN A 56 -3.96 -6.26 -0.36
C ASN A 56 -5.42 -6.33 0.08
N HIS A 57 -5.66 -6.57 1.38
CA HIS A 57 -7.01 -6.57 1.93
C HIS A 57 -7.65 -5.18 1.87
N LEU A 58 -6.91 -4.12 2.23
CA LEU A 58 -7.39 -2.73 2.12
C LEU A 58 -7.65 -2.34 0.67
N GLU A 59 -6.76 -2.68 -0.27
CA GLU A 59 -6.92 -2.40 -1.70
C GLU A 59 -8.20 -3.05 -2.27
N MET A 60 -8.46 -4.32 -1.92
CA MET A 60 -9.70 -4.99 -2.33
C MET A 60 -10.97 -4.28 -1.81
N ILE A 61 -10.92 -3.73 -0.59
CA ILE A 61 -12.04 -2.97 -0.03
C ILE A 61 -12.17 -1.63 -0.77
N VAL A 62 -11.05 -0.92 -0.97
CA VAL A 62 -10.99 0.37 -1.68
C VAL A 62 -11.54 0.21 -3.10
N ASP A 63 -11.14 -0.82 -3.84
CA ASP A 63 -11.66 -1.15 -5.18
C ASP A 63 -13.18 -1.28 -5.23
N ARG A 64 -13.79 -1.72 -4.13
CA ARG A 64 -15.24 -1.92 -4.05
C ARG A 64 -16.00 -0.66 -3.67
N VAL A 65 -15.44 0.19 -2.81
CA VAL A 65 -16.19 1.31 -2.18
C VAL A 65 -15.76 2.70 -2.65
N ALA A 66 -14.55 2.82 -3.19
CA ALA A 66 -13.99 4.08 -3.61
C ALA A 66 -14.54 4.48 -4.99
N ASN A 67 -14.71 5.78 -5.20
CA ASN A 67 -14.71 6.33 -6.55
C ASN A 67 -13.27 6.57 -7.05
N ASP A 68 -13.12 6.86 -8.34
CA ASP A 68 -11.79 7.06 -8.97
C ASP A 68 -10.89 8.06 -8.22
N LYS A 69 -11.46 9.13 -7.65
CA LYS A 69 -10.69 10.13 -6.89
C LYS A 69 -10.26 9.59 -5.55
N GLU A 70 -11.15 8.94 -4.82
CA GLU A 70 -10.86 8.32 -3.52
C GLU A 70 -9.81 7.21 -3.69
N PHE A 71 -9.92 6.41 -4.73
CA PHE A 71 -8.94 5.38 -5.09
C PHE A 71 -7.57 6.02 -5.33
N TYR A 72 -7.49 7.04 -6.19
CA TYR A 72 -6.25 7.75 -6.47
C TYR A 72 -5.59 8.34 -5.23
N ILE A 73 -6.40 8.90 -4.31
CA ILE A 73 -5.91 9.45 -3.05
C ILE A 73 -5.33 8.36 -2.17
N PHE A 74 -6.02 7.23 -2.02
CA PHE A 74 -5.52 6.09 -1.24
C PHE A 74 -4.20 5.55 -1.81
N ASP A 75 -4.17 5.25 -3.12
CA ASP A 75 -2.98 4.75 -3.83
C ASP A 75 -1.79 5.72 -3.72
N SER A 76 -2.04 7.02 -3.81
CA SER A 76 -1.00 8.03 -3.64
C SER A 76 -0.45 8.08 -2.22
N LEU A 77 -1.31 8.00 -1.21
CA LEU A 77 -0.92 8.07 0.20
C LEU A 77 -0.13 6.83 0.62
N ILE A 78 -0.55 5.63 0.21
CA ILE A 78 0.15 4.38 0.55
C ILE A 78 1.52 4.28 -0.14
N GLN A 79 1.73 5.00 -1.23
CA GLN A 79 3.04 5.18 -1.87
C GLN A 79 3.90 6.28 -1.21
N GLY A 80 3.39 6.95 -0.17
CA GLY A 80 4.10 7.98 0.59
C GLY A 80 4.01 9.41 0.01
N ARG A 81 3.06 9.69 -0.90
CA ARG A 81 2.84 11.06 -1.41
C ARG A 81 2.12 11.92 -0.38
N SER A 82 2.45 13.22 -0.35
CA SER A 82 1.81 14.16 0.57
C SER A 82 0.45 14.63 0.05
N TYR A 83 -0.41 15.15 0.95
CA TYR A 83 -1.67 15.79 0.53
C TYR A 83 -1.45 16.97 -0.42
N GLN A 84 -0.34 17.69 -0.28
CA GLN A 84 0.02 18.81 -1.15
C GLN A 84 0.33 18.33 -2.58
N ASP A 85 1.05 17.22 -2.73
CA ASP A 85 1.35 16.65 -4.04
C ASP A 85 0.06 16.19 -4.73
N ILE A 86 -0.80 15.49 -3.98
CA ILE A 86 -2.09 15.00 -4.46
C ILE A 86 -3.01 16.17 -4.84
N SER A 87 -3.06 17.22 -4.03
CA SER A 87 -3.90 18.39 -4.31
C SER A 87 -3.45 19.12 -5.57
N GLY A 88 -2.14 19.15 -5.83
CA GLY A 88 -1.57 19.69 -7.07
C GLY A 88 -1.98 18.89 -8.31
N VAL A 89 -2.02 17.55 -8.23
CA VAL A 89 -2.46 16.69 -9.35
C VAL A 89 -3.98 16.81 -9.60
N LEU A 90 -4.77 16.87 -8.53
CA LEU A 90 -6.23 16.97 -8.61
C LEU A 90 -6.75 18.40 -8.85
N ASP A 91 -5.87 19.39 -8.94
CA ASP A 91 -6.18 20.83 -9.04
C ASP A 91 -7.23 21.27 -8.00
N CYS A 92 -6.96 20.94 -6.73
CA CYS A 92 -7.87 21.22 -5.62
C CYS A 92 -7.10 21.64 -4.36
N SER A 93 -7.83 21.89 -3.27
CA SER A 93 -7.22 22.21 -1.97
C SER A 93 -6.80 20.96 -1.21
N GLU A 94 -5.75 21.06 -0.39
CA GLU A 94 -5.36 19.99 0.55
C GLU A 94 -6.51 19.60 1.50
N GLN A 95 -7.34 20.56 1.91
CA GLN A 95 -8.51 20.30 2.73
C GLN A 95 -9.54 19.41 2.01
N SER A 96 -9.68 19.56 0.70
CA SER A 96 -10.54 18.69 -0.12
C SER A 96 -9.99 17.27 -0.16
N VAL A 97 -8.68 17.11 -0.38
CA VAL A 97 -8.01 15.79 -0.37
C VAL A 97 -8.22 15.11 0.99
N ARG A 98 -7.99 15.84 2.09
CA ARG A 98 -8.22 15.31 3.45
C ARG A 98 -9.67 14.90 3.66
N PHE A 99 -10.62 15.74 3.24
CA PHE A 99 -12.05 15.43 3.37
C PHE A 99 -12.44 14.16 2.62
N TRP A 100 -11.98 13.99 1.38
CA TRP A 100 -12.24 12.79 0.60
C TRP A 100 -11.57 11.56 1.19
N TYR A 101 -10.35 11.69 1.71
CA TYR A 101 -9.69 10.59 2.41
C TYR A 101 -10.44 10.18 3.70
N GLU A 102 -10.86 11.15 4.52
CA GLU A 102 -11.67 10.86 5.71
C GLU A 102 -12.99 10.17 5.36
N THR A 103 -13.63 10.58 4.26
CA THR A 103 -14.87 9.97 3.76
C THR A 103 -14.64 8.54 3.28
N LEU A 104 -13.54 8.29 2.55
CA LEU A 104 -13.16 6.95 2.13
C LEU A 104 -12.92 6.04 3.34
N LEU A 105 -12.21 6.53 4.34
CA LEU A 105 -11.94 5.76 5.56
C LEU A 105 -13.24 5.37 6.30
N ASP A 106 -14.24 6.24 6.33
CA ASP A 106 -15.54 5.90 6.92
C ASP A 106 -16.22 4.75 6.15
N LYS A 107 -16.13 4.75 4.81
CA LYS A 107 -16.64 3.63 3.98
C LYS A 107 -15.88 2.32 4.19
N ILE A 108 -14.55 2.40 4.35
CA ILE A 108 -13.73 1.22 4.61
C ILE A 108 -14.12 0.59 5.94
N VAL A 109 -14.27 1.40 7.00
CA VAL A 109 -14.69 0.92 8.32
C VAL A 109 -16.08 0.27 8.27
N GLU A 110 -17.04 0.86 7.54
CA GLU A 110 -18.38 0.28 7.35
C GLU A 110 -18.36 -1.12 6.69
N VAL A 111 -17.35 -1.44 5.89
CA VAL A 111 -17.20 -2.77 5.26
C VAL A 111 -16.47 -3.77 6.15
N ILE A 112 -15.60 -3.29 7.04
CA ILE A 112 -14.82 -4.13 7.95
C ILE A 112 -15.66 -4.58 9.17
N GLU A 113 -16.66 -3.78 9.57
CA GLU A 113 -17.66 -4.13 10.59
C GLU A 113 -18.73 -5.12 10.09
#